data_AF-A0A8S9W904-F1
#
_entry.id   AF-A0A8S9W904-F1
#
_cell.length_a   1.000
_cell.length_b   1.000
_cell.length_c   1.000
_cell.angle_alpha   90.00
_cell.angle_beta   90.00
_cell.angle_gamma   90.00
#
_symmetry.space_group_name_H-M   'P 1'
#
loop_
_entity.id
_entity.type
_entity.pdbx_description
1 polymer ?
#
loop_
_entity_poly.entity_id
_entity_poly.type
_entity_poly.pdbx_seq_one_letter_code
_entity_poly.pdbx_strand_id
1 'polypeptide(L)'
;MEMFFTNPVILDPGVIIMTINEGDFIKISYTGKLEDGTIFDTTNEEVAKVHNIYNPNGRYGGDVIIIGVNQMISGLEEDIKEHETGYEGTVSIPPEKSFWCTPFQADKGFTS
;
A
#
# COMPACT_ATOMS: atom_id res chain seq x y z
N MET A 1 1.57 9.37 -10.69
CA MET A 1 0.94 8.04 -10.46
C MET A 1 -0.16 8.25 -9.43
N GLU A 2 -1.33 7.66 -9.64
CA GLU A 2 -2.44 7.74 -8.67
C GLU A 2 -2.66 6.37 -8.05
N MET A 3 -2.78 6.33 -6.72
CA MET A 3 -3.20 5.11 -6.05
C MET A 3 -4.54 5.36 -5.37
N PHE A 4 -5.51 4.52 -5.74
CA PHE A 4 -6.76 4.40 -5.03
C PHE A 4 -6.54 3.36 -3.95
N PHE A 5 -6.78 3.72 -2.70
CA PHE A 5 -6.61 2.80 -1.60
C PHE A 5 -7.78 2.94 -0.63
N THR A 6 -8.15 1.80 -0.06
CA THR A 6 -8.97 1.71 1.13
C THR A 6 -8.02 1.58 2.30
N ASN A 7 -8.10 2.52 3.22
CA ASN A 7 -7.17 2.67 4.33
C ASN A 7 -7.32 1.48 5.30
N PRO A 8 -6.29 1.24 6.10
CA PRO A 8 -6.06 -0.10 6.57
C PRO A 8 -6.78 -0.40 7.89
N VAL A 9 -7.13 -1.66 8.08
CA VAL A 9 -7.74 -2.16 9.32
C VAL A 9 -6.62 -2.58 10.28
N ILE A 10 -6.59 -2.00 11.48
CA ILE A 10 -5.65 -2.44 12.52
C ILE A 10 -6.03 -3.84 12.98
N LEU A 11 -5.06 -4.75 12.93
CA LEU A 11 -5.29 -6.17 13.18
C LEU A 11 -5.15 -6.58 14.64
N ASP A 12 -4.83 -5.65 15.55
CA ASP A 12 -4.71 -5.93 16.98
C ASP A 12 -6.08 -5.84 17.70
N PRO A 13 -6.66 -6.97 18.14
CA PRO A 13 -7.96 -7.03 18.79
C PRO A 13 -7.86 -6.55 20.24
N GLY A 14 -7.76 -5.24 20.41
CA GLY A 14 -7.70 -4.60 21.72
C GLY A 14 -7.54 -3.08 21.68
N VAL A 15 -7.28 -2.51 20.51
CA VAL A 15 -6.93 -1.10 20.38
C VAL A 15 -7.94 -0.37 19.48
N ILE A 16 -8.74 0.51 20.07
CA ILE A 16 -9.62 1.46 19.35
C ILE A 16 -8.77 2.70 19.07
N ILE A 17 -7.86 2.62 18.11
CA ILE A 17 -6.96 3.72 17.76
C ILE A 17 -7.46 4.40 16.49
N MET A 18 -7.71 5.71 16.61
CA MET A 18 -7.99 6.58 15.45
C MET A 18 -6.70 6.87 14.68
N THR A 19 -5.54 6.85 15.34
CA THR A 19 -4.24 7.22 14.77
C THR A 19 -3.37 5.99 14.45
N ILE A 20 -2.75 6.02 13.28
CA ILE A 20 -1.82 4.99 12.81
C ILE A 20 -0.38 5.37 13.21
N ASN A 21 0.32 4.49 13.94
CA ASN A 21 1.68 4.73 14.44
C ASN A 21 2.72 3.77 13.83
N GLU A 22 3.99 4.11 13.98
CA GLU A 22 5.09 3.21 13.59
C GLU A 22 5.09 1.93 14.42
N GLY A 23 5.23 0.80 13.76
CA GLY A 23 5.14 -0.54 14.35
C GLY A 23 3.74 -1.16 14.30
N ASP A 24 2.71 -0.41 13.90
CA ASP A 24 1.35 -0.95 13.81
C ASP A 24 1.20 -1.92 12.63
N PHE A 25 0.45 -3.00 12.86
CA PHE A 25 0.05 -3.96 11.84
C PHE A 25 -1.30 -3.55 11.27
N ILE A 26 -1.30 -3.24 9.99
CA ILE A 26 -2.47 -2.71 9.31
C ILE A 26 -2.75 -3.56 8.08
N LYS A 27 -4.02 -3.75 7.74
CA LYS A 27 -4.44 -4.42 6.51
C LYS A 27 -4.97 -3.42 5.50
N ILE A 28 -4.20 -3.12 4.45
CA ILE A 28 -4.56 -2.19 3.38
C ILE A 28 -5.11 -2.93 2.17
N SER A 29 -6.11 -2.37 1.49
CA SER A 29 -6.40 -2.77 0.10
C SER A 29 -6.19 -1.57 -0.82
N TYR A 30 -5.54 -1.76 -1.95
CA TYR A 30 -5.24 -0.70 -2.91
C TYR A 30 -5.35 -1.18 -4.36
N THR A 31 -5.42 -0.21 -5.26
CA THR A 31 -5.35 -0.32 -6.72
C THR A 31 -4.47 0.83 -7.24
N GLY A 32 -3.32 0.48 -7.79
CA GLY A 32 -2.37 1.41 -8.37
C GLY A 32 -2.67 1.69 -9.84
N LYS A 33 -2.73 2.97 -10.20
CA LYS A 33 -3.08 3.45 -11.53
C LYS A 33 -2.07 4.49 -12.04
N LEU A 34 -1.78 4.45 -13.34
CA LEU A 34 -1.02 5.48 -14.04
C LEU A 34 -1.94 6.64 -14.48
N GLU A 35 -1.35 7.77 -14.82
CA GLU A 35 -2.09 8.99 -15.25
C GLU A 35 -2.94 8.75 -16.50
N ASP A 36 -2.54 7.78 -17.33
CA ASP A 36 -3.22 7.42 -18.57
C ASP A 36 -4.46 6.53 -18.38
N GLY A 37 -4.72 6.02 -17.17
CA GLY A 37 -5.77 5.03 -16.96
C GLY A 37 -5.29 3.66 -16.50
N THR A 38 -4.02 3.33 -16.78
CA THR A 38 -3.53 1.96 -16.73
C THR A 38 -3.38 1.47 -15.29
N ILE A 39 -4.08 0.39 -14.94
CA ILE A 39 -3.91 -0.28 -13.66
C ILE A 39 -2.69 -1.19 -13.76
N PHE A 40 -1.72 -0.99 -12.87
CA PHE A 40 -0.48 -1.76 -12.86
C PHE A 40 -0.38 -2.72 -11.66
N ASP A 41 -1.13 -2.45 -10.58
CA ASP A 41 -1.15 -3.30 -9.39
C ASP A 41 -2.49 -3.18 -8.66
N THR A 42 -2.95 -4.26 -8.02
CA THR A 42 -4.17 -4.24 -7.21
C THR A 42 -4.24 -5.44 -6.27
N THR A 43 -4.76 -5.17 -5.09
CA THR A 43 -5.10 -6.19 -4.08
C THR A 43 -6.50 -6.78 -4.29
N ASN A 44 -7.27 -6.28 -5.27
CA ASN A 44 -8.59 -6.79 -5.62
C ASN A 44 -8.49 -7.81 -6.78
N GLU A 45 -8.88 -9.06 -6.50
CA GLU A 45 -8.78 -10.16 -7.47
C GLU A 45 -9.61 -9.92 -8.74
N GLU A 46 -10.81 -9.37 -8.60
CA GLU A 46 -11.71 -9.12 -9.73
C GLU A 46 -11.12 -8.03 -10.63
N VAL A 47 -10.61 -6.95 -10.05
CA VAL A 47 -9.91 -5.89 -10.79
C VAL A 47 -8.69 -6.47 -11.50
N ALA A 48 -7.90 -7.31 -10.83
CA ALA A 48 -6.72 -7.93 -11.44
C ALA A 48 -7.08 -8.80 -12.66
N LYS A 49 -8.18 -9.56 -12.58
CA LYS A 49 -8.69 -10.39 -13.69
C LYS A 49 -9.19 -9.53 -14.85
N VAL A 50 -10.01 -8.51 -14.56
CA VAL A 50 -10.57 -7.60 -15.59
C VAL A 50 -9.45 -6.87 -16.35
N HIS A 51 -8.39 -6.49 -15.65
CA HIS A 51 -7.26 -5.75 -16.22
C HIS A 51 -6.12 -6.64 -16.71
N ASN A 52 -6.29 -7.98 -16.73
CA ASN A 52 -5.28 -8.95 -17.18
C ASN A 52 -3.92 -8.87 -16.44
N ILE A 53 -3.94 -8.44 -15.18
CA ILE A 53 -2.76 -8.39 -14.28
C ILE A 53 -2.87 -9.42 -13.14
N TYR A 54 -3.80 -10.37 -13.27
CA TYR A 54 -4.00 -11.43 -12.30
C TYR A 54 -2.76 -12.34 -12.18
N ASN A 55 -2.32 -12.55 -10.94
CA ASN A 55 -1.25 -13.46 -10.58
C ASN A 55 -1.85 -14.60 -9.74
N PRO A 56 -1.77 -15.88 -10.18
CA PRO A 56 -2.30 -17.01 -9.42
C PRO A 56 -1.59 -17.25 -8.08
N ASN A 57 -0.38 -16.69 -7.90
CA ASN A 57 0.35 -16.72 -6.64
C ASN A 57 0.15 -15.43 -5.82
N GLY A 58 -0.62 -14.47 -6.34
CA GLY A 58 -0.95 -13.21 -5.65
C GLY A 58 -1.87 -13.45 -4.46
N ARG A 59 -1.67 -12.68 -3.39
CA ARG A 59 -2.56 -12.68 -2.23
C ARG A 59 -3.55 -11.52 -2.40
N TYR A 60 -4.79 -11.87 -2.72
CA TYR A 60 -5.86 -10.89 -2.90
C TYR A 60 -6.69 -10.74 -1.62
N GLY A 61 -7.42 -9.63 -1.52
CA GLY A 61 -8.25 -9.31 -0.35
C GLY A 61 -7.54 -8.45 0.70
N GLY A 62 -6.51 -7.71 0.28
CA GLY A 62 -5.74 -6.76 1.09
C GLY A 62 -4.46 -7.35 1.66
N ASP A 63 -3.43 -6.51 1.72
CA ASP A 63 -2.10 -6.84 2.24
C ASP A 63 -1.93 -6.37 3.67
N VAL A 64 -1.22 -7.17 4.46
CA VAL A 64 -0.84 -6.82 5.82
C VAL A 64 0.56 -6.25 5.80
N ILE A 65 0.69 -5.00 6.23
CA ILE A 65 1.96 -4.29 6.29
C ILE A 65 2.23 -3.80 7.71
N ILE A 66 3.49 -3.48 7.97
CA ILE A 66 3.92 -2.81 9.19
C ILE A 66 4.25 -1.36 8.83
N ILE A 67 3.74 -0.41 9.60
CA ILE A 67 4.06 1.01 9.38
C ILE A 67 5.49 1.33 9.86
N GLY A 68 6.25 2.07 9.06
CA GLY A 68 7.59 2.56 9.43
C GLY A 68 8.74 1.63 9.04
N VAL A 69 8.46 0.54 8.33
CA VAL A 69 9.51 -0.37 7.79
C VAL A 69 9.76 -0.17 6.29
N ASN A 70 9.15 0.83 5.66
CA ASN A 70 9.32 1.16 4.24
C ASN A 70 9.04 -0.03 3.30
N GLN A 71 8.02 -0.84 3.62
CA GLN A 71 7.55 -1.94 2.77
C GLN A 71 6.74 -1.44 1.56
N MET A 72 6.12 -0.26 1.68
CA MET A 72 5.42 0.42 0.60
C MET A 72 6.20 1.64 0.15
N ILE A 73 5.77 2.23 -0.97
CA ILE A 73 6.31 3.52 -1.40
C ILE A 73 6.03 4.59 -0.35
N SER A 74 7.01 5.45 -0.11
CA SER A 74 6.95 6.45 0.94
C SER A 74 5.73 7.36 0.82
N GLY A 75 5.34 7.72 -0.41
CA GLY A 75 4.15 8.56 -0.62
C GLY A 75 2.85 7.93 -0.15
N LEU A 76 2.75 6.60 -0.16
CA LEU A 76 1.57 5.90 0.36
C LEU A 76 1.64 5.75 1.88
N GLU A 77 2.81 5.40 2.43
CA GLU A 77 2.96 5.29 3.88
C GLU A 77 2.75 6.65 4.59
N GLU A 78 3.24 7.74 4.01
CA GLU A 78 3.01 9.10 4.51
C GLU A 78 1.52 9.46 4.51
N ASP A 79 0.81 9.18 3.42
CA ASP A 79 -0.63 9.47 3.33
C ASP A 79 -1.45 8.63 4.32
N ILE A 80 -1.11 7.35 4.52
CA ILE A 80 -1.73 6.50 5.53
C ILE A 80 -1.55 7.09 6.94
N LYS A 81 -0.34 7.61 7.26
CA LYS A 81 -0.05 8.24 8.57
C LYS A 81 -0.83 9.53 8.80
N GLU A 82 -1.25 10.23 7.74
CA GLU A 82 -2.05 11.46 7.85
C GLU A 82 -3.54 11.19 8.08
N HIS A 83 -4.00 9.95 7.89
CA HIS A 83 -5.41 9.59 7.98
C HIS A 83 -5.71 8.59 9.10
N GLU A 84 -6.98 8.52 9.47
CA GLU A 84 -7.47 7.58 10.47
C GLU A 84 -7.81 6.21 9.87
N THR A 85 -7.91 5.19 10.72
CA THR A 85 -8.35 3.86 10.32
C THR A 85 -9.74 3.88 9.71
N GLY A 86 -9.97 3.12 8.64
CA GLY A 86 -11.27 3.03 7.98
C GLY A 86 -11.59 4.16 7.00
N TYR A 87 -10.67 5.08 6.75
CA TYR A 87 -10.75 6.05 5.66
C TYR A 87 -10.70 5.36 4.28
N GLU A 88 -11.24 6.00 3.25
CA GLU A 88 -11.11 5.58 1.85
C GLU A 88 -10.80 6.80 1.01
N GLY A 89 -9.82 6.69 0.11
CA GLY A 89 -9.32 7.86 -0.59
C GLY A 89 -8.50 7.57 -1.83
N THR A 90 -8.00 8.66 -2.40
CA THR A 90 -7.09 8.63 -3.55
C THR A 90 -5.91 9.52 -3.20
N VAL A 91 -4.70 8.97 -3.36
CA VAL A 91 -3.46 9.73 -3.19
C VAL A 91 -2.76 9.84 -4.54
N SER A 92 -2.36 11.06 -4.88
CA SER A 92 -1.49 11.31 -6.03
C SER A 92 -0.05 11.32 -5.55
N ILE A 93 0.74 10.34 -6.00
CA ILE A 93 2.10 10.14 -5.53
C ILE A 93 3.07 10.62 -6.62
N PRO A 94 3.92 11.62 -6.32
CA PRO A 94 4.92 12.09 -7.25
C PRO A 94 5.97 11.00 -7.51
N PRO A 95 6.62 10.98 -8.69
CA PRO A 95 7.62 9.98 -9.04
C PRO A 95 8.73 9.81 -7.99
N GLU A 96 9.16 10.91 -7.37
CA GLU A 96 10.18 10.98 -6.32
C GLU A 96 9.85 10.12 -5.08
N LYS A 97 8.56 9.94 -4.80
CA LYS A 97 8.03 9.16 -3.67
C LYS A 97 7.44 7.81 -4.12
N SER A 98 7.78 7.37 -5.33
CA SER A 98 7.35 6.11 -5.93
C SER A 98 8.53 5.16 -6.15
N PHE A 99 8.24 3.87 -6.41
CA PHE A 99 9.24 2.82 -6.67
C PHE A 99 10.24 3.21 -7.77
N TRP A 100 9.83 4.06 -8.71
CA TRP A 100 10.59 4.42 -9.90
C TRP A 100 11.70 5.46 -9.67
N CYS A 101 11.76 6.12 -8.51
CA CYS A 101 12.80 7.12 -8.22
C CYS A 101 13.72 6.72 -7.05
N THR A 102 13.33 5.72 -6.25
CA THR A 102 14.25 5.14 -5.28
C THR A 102 15.31 4.34 -6.03
N PRO A 103 16.62 4.68 -5.96
CA PRO A 103 17.64 3.71 -6.34
C PRO A 103 17.36 2.46 -5.52
N PHE A 104 17.13 1.33 -6.19
CA PHE A 104 16.95 0.02 -5.61
C PHE A 104 17.94 -0.16 -4.45
N GLN A 105 17.48 0.06 -3.21
CA GLN A 105 18.27 -0.17 -2.00
C GLN A 105 18.21 -1.67 -1.71
N ALA A 106 18.73 -2.48 -2.63
CA ALA A 106 19.21 -3.82 -2.27
C ALA A 106 20.54 -3.66 -1.55
N ASP A 107 20.50 -3.10 -0.34
CA ASP A 107 21.58 -3.27 0.62
C ASP A 107 21.18 -2.75 2.01
N LYS A 108 20.18 -3.37 2.64
CA LYS A 108 20.09 -3.40 4.11
C LYS A 108 19.71 -4.79 4.61
N GLY A 109 20.69 -5.68 4.59
CA GLY A 109 20.91 -6.68 5.63
C GLY A 109 19.86 -7.78 5.76
N PHE A 110 19.93 -8.79 4.89
CA PHE A 110 19.69 -10.16 5.34
C PHE A 110 21.05 -10.73 5.76
N THR A 111 21.43 -10.49 7.00
CA THR A 111 22.65 -11.07 7.58
C THR A 111 22.42 -12.56 7.80
N SER A 112 23.26 -13.41 7.24
CA SER A 112 23.52 -14.75 7.79
C SER A 112 24.64 -14.69 8.82
#